data_AF-A0A5A5TGL9-F1
#
_entry.id   AF-A0A5A5TGL9-F1
#
_cell.length_a   1.000
_cell.length_b   1.000
_cell.length_c   1.000
_cell.angle_alpha   90.00
_cell.angle_beta   90.00
_cell.angle_gamma   90.00
#
_symmetry.space_group_name_H-M   'P 1'
#
loop_
_entity.id
_entity.type
_entity.pdbx_description
1 polymer ?
#
loop_
_entity_poly.entity_id
_entity_poly.type
_entity_poly.pdbx_seq_one_letter_code
_entity_poly.pdbx_strand_id
1 'polypeptide(L)'
;MYLEDILSVCLQGLSSRYPNHVIDINKEIVDVTVGDLCGWKADELIDSLSEHAPAFLQKRVRMSISSDESGIYLLEVSEKTPAFWLHCLGKIPPCHEHTQPKKQAQAQKKASLSYN
;
A
#
# COMPACT_ATOMS: atom_id res chain seq x y z
N MET A 1 3.14 -0.68 4.17
CA MET A 1 3.22 -0.50 2.70
C MET A 1 2.81 0.92 2.36
N TYR A 2 3.59 1.57 1.52
CA TYR A 2 3.30 2.87 0.95
C TYR A 2 3.38 2.75 -0.57
N LEU A 3 2.42 3.31 -1.29
CA LEU A 3 2.42 3.36 -2.74
C LEU A 3 1.74 4.65 -3.20
N GLU A 4 2.37 5.36 -4.13
CA GLU A 4 1.80 6.57 -4.73
C GLU A 4 1.78 6.41 -6.24
N ASP A 5 0.60 6.14 -6.77
CA ASP A 5 0.37 5.90 -8.19
C ASP A 5 -1.09 6.21 -8.53
N ILE A 6 -1.55 5.87 -9.73
CA ILE A 6 -2.96 5.93 -10.07
C ILE A 6 -3.78 4.89 -9.28
N LEU A 7 -5.06 5.16 -9.07
CA LEU A 7 -5.94 4.32 -8.25
C LEU A 7 -5.98 2.86 -8.72
N SER A 8 -6.06 2.62 -10.02
CA SER A 8 -6.10 1.25 -10.58
C SER A 8 -4.86 0.43 -10.21
N VAL A 9 -3.66 1.01 -10.33
CA VAL A 9 -2.40 0.36 -9.96
C VAL A 9 -2.34 0.09 -8.45
N CYS A 10 -2.81 1.04 -7.64
CA CYS A 10 -2.86 0.87 -6.19
C CYS A 10 -3.80 -0.28 -5.78
N LEU A 11 -4.99 -0.34 -6.37
CA LEU A 11 -5.97 -1.40 -6.11
C LEU A 11 -5.46 -2.78 -6.57
N GLN A 12 -4.82 -2.87 -7.74
CA GLN A 12 -4.17 -4.10 -8.20
C GLN A 12 -3.06 -4.56 -7.23
N GLY A 13 -2.22 -3.61 -6.77
CA GLY A 13 -1.18 -3.89 -5.79
C GLY A 13 -1.73 -4.37 -4.44
N LEU A 14 -2.87 -3.82 -4.01
CA LEU A 14 -3.61 -4.25 -2.82
C LEU A 14 -4.14 -5.68 -2.98
N SER A 15 -4.82 -5.97 -4.10
CA SER A 15 -5.38 -7.30 -4.41
C SER A 15 -4.31 -8.39 -4.34
N SER A 16 -3.14 -8.13 -4.94
CA SER A 16 -2.02 -9.08 -4.95
C SER A 16 -1.42 -9.34 -3.56
N ARG A 17 -1.28 -8.32 -2.71
CA ARG A 17 -0.53 -8.42 -1.44
C ARG A 17 -1.41 -8.74 -0.23
N TYR A 18 -2.69 -8.39 -0.29
CA TYR A 18 -3.62 -8.53 0.82
C TYR A 18 -4.92 -9.19 0.33
N PRO A 19 -4.95 -10.48 -0.03
CA PRO A 19 -6.12 -11.11 -0.68
C PRO A 19 -7.42 -11.03 0.15
N ASN A 20 -7.29 -10.95 1.48
CA ASN A 20 -8.42 -10.84 2.40
C ASN A 20 -8.78 -9.38 2.75
N HIS A 21 -8.28 -8.40 1.99
CA HIS A 21 -8.66 -7.01 2.19
C HIS A 21 -10.15 -6.79 1.91
N VAL A 22 -10.68 -5.73 2.52
CA VAL A 22 -12.00 -5.18 2.28
C VAL A 22 -11.85 -3.67 2.17
N ILE A 23 -12.59 -3.04 1.25
CA ILE A 23 -12.54 -1.61 0.97
C ILE A 23 -13.90 -0.99 1.22
N ASP A 24 -13.91 0.09 1.99
CA ASP A 24 -15.07 0.92 2.21
C ASP A 24 -14.84 2.30 1.57
N ILE A 25 -15.87 2.86 0.95
CA ILE A 25 -15.84 4.14 0.23
C ILE A 25 -16.23 5.25 1.19
N ASN A 26 -15.39 6.26 1.31
CA ASN A 26 -15.71 7.45 2.10
C ASN A 26 -16.55 8.44 1.27
N LYS A 27 -17.86 8.45 1.53
CA LYS A 27 -18.83 9.37 0.89
C LYS A 27 -18.51 10.85 1.07
N GLU A 28 -17.78 11.23 2.12
CA GLU A 28 -17.42 12.63 2.36
C GLU A 28 -16.41 13.15 1.33
N ILE A 29 -15.66 12.24 0.69
CA ILE A 29 -14.59 12.55 -0.27
C ILE A 29 -14.98 12.09 -1.68
N VAL A 30 -15.67 10.96 -1.78
CA VAL A 30 -16.03 10.31 -3.03
C VAL A 30 -17.53 10.49 -3.26
N ASP A 31 -17.88 11.47 -4.08
CA ASP A 31 -19.25 11.67 -4.57
C ASP A 31 -19.49 10.79 -5.80
N VAL A 32 -19.52 9.47 -5.60
CA VAL A 32 -19.84 8.52 -6.66
C VAL A 32 -21.08 7.75 -6.23
N THR A 33 -22.06 7.68 -7.12
CA THR A 33 -23.30 6.92 -6.96
C THR A 33 -23.05 5.42 -7.15
N VAL A 34 -22.10 4.87 -6.40
CA VAL A 34 -21.88 3.42 -6.32
C VAL A 34 -22.88 2.86 -5.30
N GLY A 35 -23.55 1.76 -5.64
CA GLY A 35 -24.65 1.20 -4.84
C GLY A 35 -24.24 0.93 -3.38
N ASP A 36 -23.31 0.00 -3.20
CA ASP A 36 -22.77 -0.33 -1.88
C ASP A 36 -21.52 0.51 -1.57
N LEU A 37 -21.32 0.83 -0.30
CA LEU A 37 -20.23 1.71 0.16
C LEU A 37 -19.22 0.97 1.03
N CYS A 38 -19.49 -0.28 1.33
CA CYS A 38 -18.69 -1.07 2.25
C CYS A 38 -18.55 -2.48 1.71
N GLY A 39 -17.46 -3.14 2.06
CA GLY A 39 -17.31 -4.57 1.77
C GLY A 39 -16.63 -4.89 0.44
N TRP A 40 -16.14 -3.92 -0.32
CA TRP A 40 -15.65 -4.15 -1.68
C TRP A 40 -14.32 -4.91 -1.70
N LYS A 41 -14.18 -5.82 -2.66
CA LYS A 41 -12.85 -6.24 -3.13
C LYS A 41 -12.28 -5.23 -4.11
N ALA A 42 -10.95 -5.14 -4.17
CA ALA A 42 -10.25 -4.26 -5.09
C ALA A 42 -10.68 -4.49 -6.54
N ASP A 43 -10.79 -5.75 -6.97
CA ASP A 43 -11.15 -6.09 -8.34
C ASP A 43 -12.62 -5.68 -8.63
N GLU A 44 -13.54 -5.97 -7.70
CA GLU A 44 -14.95 -5.55 -7.79
C GLU A 44 -15.09 -4.02 -7.83
N LEU A 45 -14.30 -3.31 -7.02
CA LEU A 45 -14.28 -1.85 -7.00
C LEU A 45 -13.70 -1.27 -8.30
N ILE A 46 -12.68 -1.91 -8.88
CA ILE A 46 -12.14 -1.52 -10.19
C ILE A 46 -13.23 -1.66 -11.25
N ASP A 47 -13.92 -2.79 -11.30
CA ASP A 47 -14.98 -3.04 -12.27
C ASP A 47 -16.12 -2.02 -12.12
N SER A 48 -16.59 -1.80 -10.89
CA SER A 48 -17.65 -0.83 -10.61
C SER A 48 -17.26 0.61 -10.97
N LEU A 49 -16.03 1.02 -10.64
CA LEU A 49 -15.54 2.35 -11.02
C LEU A 49 -15.30 2.46 -12.53
N SER A 50 -14.90 1.39 -13.21
CA SER A 50 -14.74 1.37 -14.68
C SER A 50 -16.09 1.63 -15.38
N GLU A 51 -17.17 1.07 -14.86
CA GLU A 51 -18.52 1.24 -15.41
C GLU A 51 -19.13 2.61 -15.10
N HIS A 52 -18.99 3.09 -13.86
CA HIS A 52 -19.73 4.27 -13.40
C HIS A 52 -18.90 5.57 -13.36
N ALA A 53 -17.59 5.46 -13.15
CA ALA A 53 -16.72 6.62 -12.97
C ALA A 53 -15.26 6.33 -13.41
N PRO A 54 -15.01 5.96 -14.69
CA PRO A 54 -13.70 5.45 -15.12
C PRO A 54 -12.55 6.45 -14.91
N ALA A 55 -12.86 7.75 -14.91
CA ALA A 55 -11.90 8.80 -14.60
C ALA A 55 -11.28 8.67 -13.19
N PHE A 56 -12.00 8.11 -12.22
CA PHE A 56 -11.47 7.89 -10.87
C PHE A 56 -10.28 6.92 -10.86
N LEU A 57 -10.28 5.91 -11.72
CA LEU A 57 -9.22 4.89 -11.81
C LEU A 57 -7.87 5.48 -12.24
N GLN A 58 -7.89 6.65 -12.88
CA GLN A 58 -6.70 7.36 -13.36
C GLN A 58 -6.23 8.47 -12.41
N LYS A 59 -6.96 8.75 -11.33
CA LYS A 59 -6.57 9.78 -10.36
C LYS A 59 -5.35 9.33 -9.57
N ARG A 60 -4.46 10.29 -9.30
CA ARG A 60 -3.30 10.08 -8.43
C ARG A 60 -3.76 9.88 -7.00
N VAL A 61 -3.32 8.78 -6.41
CA VAL A 61 -3.61 8.42 -5.03
C VAL A 61 -2.35 8.08 -4.27
N ARG A 62 -2.46 8.17 -2.95
CA ARG A 62 -1.50 7.63 -2.01
C ARG A 62 -2.17 6.55 -1.19
N MET A 63 -1.68 5.32 -1.29
CA MET A 63 -2.09 4.20 -0.47
C MET A 63 -1.11 4.01 0.69
N SER A 64 -1.62 4.05 1.91
CA SER A 64 -0.89 3.76 3.15
C SER A 64 -1.53 2.56 3.83
N ILE A 65 -0.72 1.56 4.19
CA ILE A 65 -1.12 0.40 4.99
C ILE A 65 -0.03 0.18 6.04
N SER A 66 -0.29 0.56 7.27
CA SER A 66 0.59 0.44 8.44
C SER A 66 -0.20 -0.10 9.63
N SER A 67 0.44 -0.22 10.80
CA SER A 67 -0.26 -0.63 12.02
C SER A 67 -1.30 0.40 12.49
N ASP A 68 -1.09 1.67 12.14
CA ASP A 68 -1.83 2.81 12.71
C ASP A 68 -2.77 3.45 11.67
N GLU A 69 -2.56 3.15 10.39
CA GLU A 69 -3.25 3.78 9.27
C GLU A 69 -3.41 2.81 8.11
N SER A 70 -4.63 2.65 7.61
CA SER A 70 -4.92 1.88 6.39
C SER A 70 -5.96 2.58 5.52
N GLY A 71 -5.51 3.21 4.44
CA GLY A 71 -6.39 4.00 3.57
C GLY A 71 -5.75 4.41 2.25
N ILE A 72 -6.61 4.79 1.30
CA ILE A 72 -6.22 5.38 0.02
C ILE A 72 -6.71 6.83 0.00
N TYR A 73 -5.77 7.75 -0.21
CA TYR A 73 -5.99 9.18 -0.26
C TYR A 73 -5.97 9.66 -1.71
N LEU A 74 -6.99 10.42 -2.12
CA LEU A 74 -7.00 11.11 -3.39
C LEU A 74 -6.27 12.43 -3.24
N LEU A 75 -5.05 12.52 -3.75
CA LEU A 75 -4.16 13.68 -3.51
C LEU A 75 -4.73 14.99 -4.05
N GLU A 76 -5.54 14.92 -5.10
CA GLU A 76 -6.22 16.09 -5.69
C GLU A 76 -7.42 16.59 -4.86
N VAL A 77 -7.93 15.77 -3.93
CA VAL A 77 -9.15 16.07 -3.15
C VAL A 77 -8.82 16.27 -1.68
N SER A 78 -8.12 15.32 -1.07
CA SER A 78 -7.73 15.38 0.34
C SER A 78 -6.51 14.49 0.62
N GLU A 79 -5.46 15.10 1.16
CA GLU A 79 -4.29 14.38 1.67
C GLU A 79 -4.45 13.92 3.13
N LYS A 80 -5.50 14.37 3.82
CA LYS A 80 -5.71 14.12 5.25
C LYS A 80 -6.83 13.12 5.54
N THR A 81 -7.83 13.08 4.67
CA THR A 81 -8.98 12.20 4.82
C THR A 81 -8.94 11.17 3.68
N PRO A 82 -8.94 9.87 3.97
CA PRO A 82 -8.89 8.88 2.92
C PRO A 82 -10.23 8.84 2.20
N ALA A 83 -10.12 8.66 0.88
CA ALA A 83 -11.24 8.44 -0.02
C ALA A 83 -11.76 6.99 0.10
N PHE A 84 -10.87 6.06 0.43
CA PHE A 84 -11.19 4.67 0.64
C PHE A 84 -10.53 4.15 1.91
N TRP A 85 -11.32 3.56 2.79
CA TRP A 85 -10.85 2.90 4.00
C TRP A 85 -10.46 1.46 3.67
N LEU A 86 -9.26 1.05 4.10
CA LEU A 86 -8.76 -0.30 3.85
C LEU A 86 -8.84 -1.12 5.12
N HIS A 87 -9.46 -2.29 5.04
CA HIS A 87 -9.55 -3.24 6.13
C HIS A 87 -8.79 -4.50 5.73
N CYS A 88 -7.54 -4.61 6.18
CA CYS A 88 -6.71 -5.77 5.91
C CYS A 88 -6.84 -6.79 7.04
N LEU A 89 -7.71 -7.79 6.88
CA LEU A 89 -7.90 -8.85 7.86
C LEU A 89 -6.79 -9.91 7.72
N GLY A 90 -5.71 -9.75 8.48
CA GLY A 90 -4.64 -10.74 8.62
C GLY A 90 -3.27 -10.22 8.21
N LYS A 91 -2.35 -10.23 9.19
CA LYS A 91 -0.90 -9.98 9.13
C LYS A 91 -0.45 -9.05 7.99
N ILE A 92 -0.30 -7.76 8.30
CA ILE A 92 0.67 -6.92 7.59
C ILE A 92 1.98 -7.74 7.56
N PRO A 93 2.49 -8.15 6.38
CA PRO A 93 3.73 -8.89 6.32
C PRO A 93 4.78 -8.04 7.04
N PRO A 94 5.52 -8.59 8.03
CA PRO A 94 6.58 -7.82 8.67
C PRO A 94 7.49 -7.29 7.56
N CYS A 95 7.79 -5.98 7.60
CA CYS A 95 8.69 -5.36 6.65
C CYS A 95 9.91 -6.26 6.50
N HIS A 96 10.12 -6.81 5.31
CA HIS A 96 11.35 -7.54 5.03
C HIS A 96 12.48 -6.53 5.10
N GLU A 97 13.11 -6.41 6.28
CA GLU A 97 14.37 -5.71 6.40
C GLU A 97 15.34 -6.41 5.44
N HIS A 98 15.74 -5.70 4.39
CA HIS A 98 16.88 -6.13 3.58
C HIS A 98 18.10 -6.09 4.51
N THR A 99 18.38 -7.19 5.19
CA THR A 99 19.65 -7.38 5.87
C THR A 99 20.71 -7.37 4.79
N GLN A 100 21.39 -6.24 4.60
CA GLN A 100 22.53 -6.18 3.71
C GLN A 100 23.53 -7.25 4.19
N PRO A 101 23.99 -8.16 3.31
CA PRO A 101 25.02 -9.11 3.70
C PRO A 101 26.27 -8.29 4.07
N LYS A 102 26.64 -8.31 5.36
CA LYS A 102 27.89 -7.74 5.84
C LYS A 102 29.03 -8.39 5.04
N LYS A 103 29.68 -7.62 4.16
CA LYS A 103 30.94 -8.00 3.52
C LYS A 103 31.94 -8.34 4.62
N GLN A 104 32.23 -9.63 4.82
CA GLN A 104 33.35 -10.07 5.63
C GLN A 104 34.64 -9.66 4.90
N ALA A 105 35.21 -8.53 5.30
CA ALA A 105 36.57 -8.18 4.94
C ALA A 105 37.52 -9.08 5.75
N GLN A 106 37.91 -10.21 5.17
CA GLN A 106 39.12 -10.92 5.61
C GLN A 106 40.33 -10.05 5.27
N ALA A 107 40.87 -9.36 6.26
CA ALA A 107 42.21 -8.78 6.21
C ALA A 107 43.06 -9.44 7.29
N GLN A 108 43.56 -10.65 7.00
CA GLN A 108 44.67 -11.23 7.75
C GLN A 108 45.95 -10.44 7.40
N LYS A 109 46.29 -9.46 8.23
CA LYS A 109 47.64 -8.90 8.26
C LYS A 109 48.56 -9.89 8.96
N LYS A 110 49.53 -10.40 8.21
CA LYS A 110 50.75 -11.01 8.71
C LYS A 110 51.67 -9.96 9.37
N ALA A 111 52.59 -10.49 10.20
CA ALA A 111 53.84 -9.92 10.70
C ALA A 111 53.72 -9.06 11.99
N SER A 112 54.55 -9.16 13.03
CA SER A 112 55.55 -10.12 13.56
C SER A 112 56.18 -9.46 14.82
N LEU A 113 56.98 -10.23 15.60
CA LEU A 113 57.91 -9.85 16.69
C LEU A 113 57.44 -9.82 18.18
N SER A 114 57.86 -10.87 18.91
CA SER A 114 58.94 -10.92 19.93
C SER A 114 58.80 -10.34 21.38
N TYR A 115 59.31 -11.18 22.32
CA TYR A 115 59.71 -10.97 23.74
C TYR A 115 58.57 -10.83 24.79
N ASN A 116 58.56 -11.54 25.94
CA ASN A 116 59.58 -12.28 26.70
C ASN A 116 59.09 -13.65 27.18
#